data_AF-A0AAD7F8G1-F1
#
_entry.id   AF-A0AAD7F8G1-F1
#
_cell.length_a   1.000
_cell.length_b   1.000
_cell.length_c   1.000
_cell.angle_alpha   90.00
_cell.angle_beta   90.00
_cell.angle_gamma   90.00
#
_symmetry.space_group_name_H-M   'P 1'
#
loop_
_entity.id
_entity.type
_entity.pdbx_description
1 polymer ?
#
loop_
_entity_poly.entity_id
_entity_poly.type
_entity_poly.pdbx_seq_one_letter_code
_entity_poly.pdbx_strand_id
1 'polypeptide(L)' 'LDSTPTALALAWLAKNTNTSTIILGVASVPQLMQNLEAIKLLPKITDEHLNKIEEILGNKPAE' A
#
# COMPACT_ATOMS: atom_id res chain seq x y z
N LEU A 1 -6.58 8.45 -5.97
CA LEU A 1 -7.12 7.18 -5.44
C LEU A 1 -7.96 7.52 -4.22
N ASP A 2 -9.28 7.45 -4.30
CA ASP A 2 -10.18 7.74 -3.17
C ASP A 2 -10.09 6.61 -2.14
N SER A 3 -9.24 6.79 -1.12
CA SER A 3 -8.87 5.75 -0.16
C SER A 3 -8.18 6.34 1.06
N THR A 4 -8.03 5.52 2.12
CA THR A 4 -7.30 5.90 3.33
C THR A 4 -5.78 5.73 3.15
N PRO A 5 -4.95 6.48 3.89
CA PRO A 5 -3.49 6.31 3.86
C PRO A 5 -3.04 4.87 4.18
N THR A 6 -3.71 4.21 5.12
CA THR A 6 -3.43 2.82 5.51
C THR A 6 -3.66 1.86 4.35
N ALA A 7 -4.80 1.97 3.66
CA ALA A 7 -5.09 1.14 2.51
C ALA A 7 -4.14 1.39 1.35
N LEU A 8 -3.72 2.64 1.11
CA LEU A 8 -2.71 2.98 0.11
C LEU A 8 -1.33 2.37 0.45
N ALA A 9 -0.88 2.50 1.70
CA ALA A 9 0.41 1.97 2.14
C ALA A 9 0.48 0.44 2.01
N LEU A 10 -0.58 -0.26 2.40
CA LEU A 10 -0.69 -1.71 2.26
C LEU A 10 -0.72 -2.14 0.79
N ALA A 11 -1.44 -1.39 -0.06
CA ALA A 11 -1.49 -1.67 -1.49
C ALA A 11 -0.13 -1.42 -2.17
N TRP A 12 0.62 -0.38 -1.76
CA TRP A 12 1.98 -0.11 -2.20
C TRP A 12 2.93 -1.26 -1.80
N LEU A 13 2.91 -1.69 -0.54
CA LEU A 13 3.70 -2.84 -0.06
C LEU A 13 3.39 -4.12 -0.83
N ALA A 14 2.12 -4.39 -1.09
CA ALA A 14 1.66 -5.58 -1.82
C ALA A 14 1.98 -5.54 -3.33
N LYS A 15 2.36 -4.37 -3.87
CA LYS A 15 2.78 -4.22 -5.27
C LYS A 15 4.28 -4.38 -5.46
N ASN A 16 5.05 -4.31 -4.39
CA ASN A 16 6.48 -4.60 -4.41
C ASN A 16 6.72 -6.09 -4.70
N THR A 17 7.51 -6.40 -5.72
CA THR A 17 7.83 -7.76 -6.15
C THR A 17 8.61 -8.57 -5.11
N ASN A 18 9.25 -7.91 -4.15
CA ASN A 18 9.98 -8.55 -3.06
C ASN A 18 9.09 -8.90 -1.87
N THR A 19 7.80 -8.56 -1.91
CA THR A 19 6.84 -8.82 -0.84
C THR A 19 5.95 -10.01 -1.20
N SER A 20 6.16 -11.15 -0.55
CA SER A 20 5.28 -12.32 -0.73
C SER A 20 4.06 -12.30 0.20
N THR A 21 4.24 -11.80 1.43
CA THR A 21 3.20 -11.83 2.47
C THR A 21 3.28 -10.56 3.31
N ILE A 22 2.11 -10.02 3.68
CA ILE A 22 1.99 -8.91 4.63
C ILE A 22 1.27 -9.41 5.88
N ILE A 23 1.89 -9.23 7.05
CA ILE A 23 1.29 -9.54 8.35
C ILE A 23 0.59 -8.27 8.85
N LEU A 24 -0.73 -8.35 9.07
CA LEU A 24 -1.54 -7.22 9.54
C LEU A 24 -1.69 -7.26 11.06
N GLY A 25 -1.31 -6.17 11.73
CA GLY A 25 -1.69 -5.90 13.12
C GLY A 25 -3.03 -5.17 13.16
N VAL A 26 -4.03 -5.74 13.85
CA VAL A 26 -5.36 -5.13 13.99
C VAL A 26 -5.87 -5.26 15.43
N ALA A 27 -6.44 -4.18 15.95
CA ALA A 27 -7.04 -4.11 17.28
C ALA A 27 -8.56 -4.39 17.25
N SER A 28 -9.19 -4.33 16.08
CA SER A 28 -10.63 -4.53 15.92
C SER A 28 -11.00 -4.98 14.50
N VAL A 29 -12.20 -5.55 14.36
CA VAL A 29 -12.74 -5.97 13.06
C VAL A 29 -12.90 -4.80 12.07
N PRO A 30 -13.42 -3.62 12.45
CA PRO A 30 -13.49 -2.49 11.52
C PRO A 30 -12.12 -2.07 10.97
N GLN A 31 -11.07 -2.09 11.81
CA GLN A 31 -9.71 -1.79 11.36
C GLN A 31 -9.19 -2.84 10.37
N LEU A 32 -9.51 -4.12 10.59
CA LEU A 32 -9.21 -5.17 9.61
C LEU A 32 -9.90 -4.88 8.28
N MET A 33 -11.18 -4.54 8.29
CA MET A 33 -11.93 -4.23 7.07
C MET A 33 -11.32 -3.03 6.33
N GLN A 34 -10.93 -1.97 7.04
CA GLN A 34 -10.25 -0.81 6.46
C GLN A 34 -8.90 -1.20 5.83
N ASN A 35 -8.09 -2.03 6.51
CA ASN A 35 -6.81 -2.51 5.96
C ASN A 35 -7.01 -3.32 4.67
N LEU A 36 -8.06 -4.15 4.62
CA LEU A 36 -8.38 -4.98 3.46
C LEU A 36 -8.90 -4.19 2.25
N GLU A 37 -9.30 -2.92 2.41
CA GLU A 37 -9.62 -2.06 1.26
C GLU A 37 -8.44 -1.88 0.30
N ALA A 38 -7.21 -2.07 0.80
CA ALA A 38 -5.99 -2.10 -0.01
C ALA A 38 -6.07 -3.03 -1.22
N ILE A 39 -6.77 -4.17 -1.08
CA ILE A 39 -6.94 -5.15 -2.16
C ILE A 39 -7.66 -4.53 -3.36
N LYS A 40 -8.63 -3.65 -3.11
CA LYS A 40 -9.38 -2.94 -4.17
C LYS A 40 -8.53 -1.87 -4.87
N LEU A 41 -7.43 -1.43 -4.25
CA LEU A 41 -6.50 -0.46 -4.82
C LEU A 41 -5.45 -1.12 -5.72
N LEU A 42 -5.09 -2.38 -5.46
CA LEU A 42 -4.06 -3.09 -6.24
C LEU A 42 -4.22 -3.01 -7.77
N PRO A 43 -5.43 -3.16 -8.37
CA PRO A 43 -5.58 -3.03 -9.82
C PRO A 43 -5.60 -1.58 -10.31
N LYS A 44 -5.72 -0.59 -9.41
CA LYS A 44 -5.80 0.84 -9.74
C LYS A 44 -4.45 1.55 -9.64
N ILE A 45 -3.49 0.98 -8.91
CA ILE A 45 -2.14 1.51 -8.80
C ILE A 45 -1.42 1.30 -10.12
N THR A 46 -0.89 2.39 -10.67
CA THR A 46 -0.10 2.41 -11.91
C THR A 46 1.33 2.84 -11.59
N ASP A 47 2.26 2.66 -12.54
CA ASP A 47 3.65 3.08 -12.37
C ASP A 47 3.78 4.58 -12.10
N GLU A 48 2.90 5.41 -12.67
CA GLU A 48 2.84 6.85 -12.35
C GLU A 48 2.53 7.11 -10.88
N HIS A 49 1.57 6.37 -10.31
CA HIS A 49 1.25 6.48 -8.88
C HIS A 49 2.43 6.05 -8.01
N LEU A 50 3.13 4.97 -8.39
CA LEU A 50 4.30 4.50 -7.66
C LEU A 50 5.42 5.53 -7.70
N ASN A 51 5.75 6.05 -8.88
CA ASN A 51 6.78 7.09 -9.04
C ASN A 51 6.47 8.33 -8.20
N LYS A 52 5.19 8.74 -8.16
CA LYS A 52 4.76 9.86 -7.33
C LYS A 52 4.94 9.59 -5.83
N ILE A 53 4.69 8.35 -5.37
CA ILE A 53 4.95 7.94 -3.99
C ILE A 53 6.46 8.03 -3.69
N GLU A 54 7.30 7.50 -4.57
CA GLU A 54 8.76 7.52 -4.40
C GLU A 54 9.32 8.96 -4.35
N GLU A 55 8.83 9.85 -5.21
CA GLU A 55 9.22 11.27 -5.22
C GLU A 55 8.84 11.98 -3.92
N ILE A 56 7.63 11.73 -3.41
CA ILE A 56 7.14 12.33 -2.17
C ILE A 56 7.94 11.83 -0.96
N LEU A 57 8.23 10.52 -0.91
CA LEU A 57 8.91 9.92 0.24
C LEU A 57 10.41 10.20 0.23
N GLY A 58 11.04 10.32 -0.95
CA GLY A 58 12.45 10.72 -1.09
C GLY A 58 13.44 9.83 -0.34
N ASN A 59 13.06 8.61 0.01
CA ASN A 59 13.80 7.71 0.89
C ASN A 59 14.05 6.34 0.26
N LYS A 60 13.98 6.24 -1.07
CA LYS A 60 14.29 5.01 -1.79
C LYS A 60 15.72 4.56 -1.41
N PRO A 61 15.91 3.30 -0.96
CA PRO A 61 17.22 2.80 -0.57
C PRO A 61 18.21 2.91 -1.74
N ALA A 62 19.48 3.18 -1.43
CA ALA A 62 20.56 2.94 -2.38
C ALA A 62 20.68 1.42 -2.58
N GLU A 63 20.68 0.96 -3.83
CA GLU A 63 20.92 -0.45 -4.18
C GLU A 63 22.27 -0.95 -3.65
#